data_AF-A0A1C6UWV6-F1
#
_entry.id   AF-A0A1C6UWV6-F1
#
_cell.length_a   1.000
_cell.length_b   1.000
_cell.length_c   1.000
_cell.angle_alpha   90.00
_cell.angle_beta   90.00
_cell.angle_gamma   90.00
#
_symmetry.space_group_name_H-M   'P 1'
#
loop_
_entity.id
_entity.type
_entity.pdbx_description
1 polymer ?
#
loop_
_entity_poly.entity_id
_entity_poly.type
_entity_poly.pdbx_seq_one_letter_code
_entity_poly.pdbx_strand_id
1 'polypeptide(L)'
;MTSLPRPGLGGAARRVIGAVAGTVVFLPVLAGCAAPGTGPTTPAGSTASALPATSAPAEADCVSAGTPTARPGEASRPGAGAPATTSPPPGPLTDEQRRAEEFRRQQAANDGFRQRGTLSPEAASGARSCAAEVRRSLNLLTAGGQDDPGQEAVRRAIVATGLTGVNVRPPGRLDLGPVDGLVFAGWTGQACVFGNVRAGDVVVEIGTRIADGGCLPAPS
;
A
#
# COMPACT_ATOMS: atom_id res chain seq x y z
N MET A 1 52.22 27.70 2.13
CA MET A 1 52.18 27.76 3.62
C MET A 1 50.73 28.08 3.95
N THR A 2 49.89 27.18 4.45
CA THR A 2 50.09 26.18 5.50
C THR A 2 49.10 25.04 5.27
N SER A 3 49.62 23.83 5.12
CA SER A 3 48.85 22.59 5.00
C SER A 3 48.36 22.19 6.40
N LEU A 4 47.07 21.85 6.54
CA LEU A 4 46.51 21.28 7.75
C LEU A 4 46.28 19.78 7.52
N PRO A 5 46.90 18.88 8.29
CA PRO A 5 46.49 17.50 8.36
C PRO A 5 45.41 17.32 9.44
N ARG A 6 44.42 16.47 9.19
CA ARG A 6 43.81 15.74 10.30
C ARG A 6 43.40 14.31 9.91
N PRO A 7 43.95 13.30 10.61
CA PRO A 7 43.65 11.89 10.42
C PRO A 7 42.40 11.49 11.21
N GLY A 8 41.73 10.44 10.76
CA GLY A 8 40.60 9.84 11.46
C GLY A 8 40.21 8.49 10.89
N LEU A 9 41.19 7.60 10.72
CA LEU A 9 40.94 6.17 10.61
C LEU A 9 40.31 5.70 11.92
N GLY A 10 39.02 5.32 11.88
CA GLY A 10 38.30 4.81 13.03
C GLY A 10 37.36 3.68 12.64
N GLY A 11 37.82 2.44 12.81
CA GLY A 11 36.96 1.33 13.23
C GLY A 11 36.26 0.53 12.14
N ALA A 12 37.01 -0.30 11.41
CA ALA A 12 36.46 -1.50 10.81
C ALA A 12 36.04 -2.49 11.92
N ALA A 13 34.78 -2.45 12.34
CA ALA A 13 34.20 -3.47 13.20
C ALA A 13 33.88 -4.72 12.36
N ARG A 14 34.89 -5.58 12.17
CA ARG A 14 34.71 -6.98 11.77
C ARG A 14 33.85 -7.67 12.84
N ARG A 15 32.56 -7.88 12.58
CA ARG A 15 31.78 -8.85 13.35
C ARG A 15 32.02 -10.24 12.76
N VAL A 16 32.60 -11.07 13.61
CA VAL A 16 32.96 -12.45 13.38
C VAL A 16 31.71 -13.28 13.12
N ILE A 17 31.80 -14.09 12.08
CA ILE A 17 30.86 -15.12 11.64
C ILE A 17 30.72 -16.15 12.76
N GLY A 18 29.52 -16.24 13.36
CA GLY A 18 29.11 -17.36 14.21
C GLY A 18 28.25 -18.32 13.39
N ALA A 19 28.88 -19.28 12.71
CA ALA A 19 28.19 -20.38 12.08
C ALA A 19 27.74 -21.36 13.17
N VAL A 20 26.49 -21.25 13.61
CA VAL A 20 25.85 -22.30 14.42
C VAL A 20 25.23 -23.29 13.45
N ALA A 21 25.98 -24.36 13.17
CA ALA A 21 25.49 -25.55 12.49
C ALA A 21 24.46 -26.24 13.41
N GLY A 22 23.20 -25.82 13.31
CA GLY A 22 22.07 -26.48 13.93
C GLY A 22 21.62 -27.67 13.10
N THR A 23 22.10 -28.86 13.45
CA THR A 23 21.63 -30.15 12.93
C THR A 23 20.17 -30.33 13.33
N VAL A 24 19.22 -30.00 12.44
CA VAL A 24 17.82 -30.38 12.64
C VAL A 24 17.67 -31.85 12.27
N VAL A 25 17.56 -32.68 13.30
CA VAL A 25 17.24 -34.10 13.19
C VAL A 25 15.82 -34.23 12.64
N PHE A 26 15.71 -34.80 11.44
CA PHE A 26 14.47 -35.30 10.88
C PHE A 26 13.98 -36.48 11.73
N LEU A 27 12.83 -36.32 12.39
CA LEU A 27 12.05 -37.41 12.99
C LEU A 27 10.90 -37.78 12.03
N PRO A 28 10.92 -38.97 11.41
CA PRO A 28 9.75 -39.46 10.67
C PRO A 28 8.77 -40.08 11.66
N VAL A 29 7.64 -39.42 11.91
CA VAL A 29 6.49 -40.07 12.56
C VAL A 29 5.62 -40.66 11.46
N LEU A 30 5.83 -41.94 11.19
CA LEU A 30 4.94 -42.81 10.43
C LEU A 30 3.98 -43.50 11.42
N ALA A 31 2.72 -43.07 11.40
CA ALA A 31 1.53 -43.79 11.87
C ALA A 31 0.32 -42.95 11.43
N GLY A 32 -0.77 -43.45 10.84
CA GLY A 32 -1.32 -44.78 10.62
C GLY A 32 -2.79 -44.55 10.19
N CYS A 33 -3.31 -45.44 9.35
CA CYS A 33 -4.57 -45.31 8.61
C CYS A 33 -5.86 -45.16 9.45
N ALA A 34 -6.86 -44.45 8.92
CA ALA A 34 -8.28 -44.77 9.12
C ALA A 34 -9.15 -44.38 7.90
N ALA A 35 -10.05 -45.31 7.58
CA ALA A 35 -10.81 -45.59 6.35
C ALA A 35 -11.86 -44.54 5.85
N PRO A 36 -12.33 -44.70 4.59
CA PRO A 36 -13.37 -43.87 3.99
C PRO A 36 -14.78 -44.29 4.43
N GLY A 37 -15.63 -43.32 4.73
CA GLY A 37 -17.06 -43.51 4.95
C GLY A 37 -17.86 -43.13 3.72
N THR A 38 -18.27 -44.11 2.92
CA THR A 38 -19.32 -43.97 1.91
C THR A 38 -20.68 -44.26 2.55
N GLY A 39 -21.54 -43.25 2.60
CA GLY A 39 -22.95 -43.35 3.01
C GLY A 39 -23.87 -42.97 1.83
N PRO A 40 -25.03 -43.65 1.67
CA PRO A 40 -25.76 -43.71 0.41
C PRO A 40 -26.69 -42.53 0.11
N THR A 41 -26.82 -42.31 -1.19
CA THR A 41 -27.80 -41.57 -1.99
C THR A 41 -29.26 -41.81 -1.60
N THR A 42 -30.10 -40.75 -1.52
CA THR A 42 -31.50 -40.70 -2.03
C THR A 42 -32.08 -39.26 -1.99
N PRO A 43 -33.20 -38.93 -2.69
CA PRO A 43 -33.15 -38.04 -3.86
C PRO A 43 -34.08 -36.80 -3.80
N ALA A 44 -33.96 -35.97 -4.85
CA ALA A 44 -35.00 -35.13 -5.44
C ALA A 44 -35.71 -34.07 -4.56
N GLY A 45 -35.46 -32.80 -4.86
CA GLY A 45 -36.34 -31.72 -4.43
C GLY A 45 -35.87 -30.32 -4.81
N SER A 46 -36.56 -29.72 -5.78
CA SER A 46 -36.66 -28.28 -6.03
C SER A 46 -35.49 -27.56 -6.69
N THR A 47 -35.63 -27.43 -8.01
CA THR A 47 -35.15 -26.29 -8.79
C THR A 47 -35.85 -25.01 -8.33
N ALA A 48 -35.23 -24.27 -7.41
CA ALA A 48 -35.49 -22.84 -7.25
C ALA A 48 -34.36 -22.10 -7.96
N SER A 49 -34.67 -21.58 -9.16
CA SER A 49 -33.87 -20.52 -9.80
C SER A 49 -33.92 -19.29 -8.90
N ALA A 50 -32.95 -19.19 -7.98
CA ALA A 50 -32.62 -17.92 -7.37
C ALA A 50 -31.80 -17.14 -8.39
N LEU A 51 -32.34 -15.99 -8.81
CA LEU A 51 -31.61 -14.96 -9.53
C LEU A 51 -30.28 -14.71 -8.79
N PRO A 52 -29.14 -14.57 -9.50
CA PRO A 52 -27.90 -14.20 -8.84
C PRO A 52 -28.14 -12.83 -8.18
N ALA A 53 -28.20 -12.82 -6.86
CA ALA A 53 -28.05 -11.59 -6.11
C ALA A 53 -26.69 -11.02 -6.55
N THR A 54 -26.72 -9.84 -7.16
CA THR A 54 -25.52 -9.07 -7.45
C THR A 54 -24.87 -8.77 -6.10
N SER A 55 -23.97 -9.65 -5.67
CA SER A 55 -23.19 -9.47 -4.46
C SER A 55 -22.46 -8.15 -4.61
N ALA A 56 -22.67 -7.24 -3.66
CA ALA A 56 -21.82 -6.06 -3.53
C ALA A 56 -20.35 -6.51 -3.56
N PRO A 57 -19.43 -5.72 -4.14
CA PRO A 57 -18.02 -6.09 -4.17
C PRO A 57 -17.57 -6.40 -2.73
N ALA A 58 -16.92 -7.55 -2.54
CA ALA A 58 -16.49 -8.01 -1.23
C ALA A 58 -15.62 -6.93 -0.55
N GLU A 59 -16.09 -6.43 0.58
CA GLU A 59 -15.32 -5.55 1.45
C GLU A 59 -14.32 -6.39 2.25
N ALA A 60 -13.17 -5.79 2.57
CA ALA A 60 -12.12 -6.48 3.31
C ALA A 60 -12.53 -6.71 4.77
N ASP A 61 -12.13 -7.85 5.36
CA ASP A 61 -12.49 -8.24 6.73
C ASP A 61 -12.08 -7.20 7.79
N CYS A 62 -10.93 -6.54 7.58
CA CYS A 62 -10.40 -5.49 8.45
C CYS A 62 -11.26 -4.20 8.52
N VAL A 63 -12.23 -4.03 7.61
CA VAL A 63 -13.16 -2.90 7.62
C VAL A 63 -14.15 -3.01 8.78
N SER A 64 -14.54 -4.24 9.15
CA SER A 64 -15.57 -4.48 10.19
C SER A 64 -15.07 -4.25 11.62
N ALA A 65 -13.75 -4.18 11.84
CA ALA A 65 -13.16 -4.01 13.17
C ALA A 65 -13.15 -2.55 13.67
N GLY A 66 -13.46 -1.58 12.81
CA GLY A 66 -13.40 -0.16 13.15
C GLY A 66 -14.77 0.47 13.38
N THR A 67 -15.26 0.49 14.62
CA THR A 67 -16.37 1.38 14.97
C THR A 67 -15.89 2.83 14.76
N PRO A 68 -16.51 3.61 13.85
CA PRO A 68 -16.09 4.98 13.61
C PRO A 68 -16.40 5.82 14.86
N THR A 69 -15.35 6.24 15.57
CA THR A 69 -15.48 7.31 16.56
C THR A 69 -15.53 8.63 15.78
N ALA A 70 -16.74 9.10 15.51
CA ALA A 70 -16.97 10.39 14.88
C ALA A 70 -16.42 11.50 15.79
N ARG A 71 -15.40 12.22 15.30
CA ARG A 71 -14.93 13.46 15.94
C ARG A 71 -15.72 14.63 15.33
N PRO A 72 -16.38 15.49 16.13
CA PRO A 72 -17.14 16.63 15.61
C PRO A 72 -16.24 17.59 14.84
N GLY A 73 -16.75 18.06 13.70
CA GLY A 73 -16.03 18.83 12.70
C GLY A 73 -15.60 20.22 13.14
N GLU A 74 -14.48 20.66 12.58
CA GLU A 74 -13.96 22.01 12.68
C GLU A 74 -14.55 22.83 11.51
N ALA A 75 -15.38 23.81 11.83
CA ALA A 75 -16.01 24.68 10.85
C ALA A 75 -14.96 25.58 10.19
N SER A 76 -14.80 25.47 8.87
CA SER A 76 -14.00 26.41 8.09
C SER A 76 -14.64 27.80 8.09
N ARG A 77 -13.84 28.79 8.51
CA ARG A 77 -14.18 30.20 8.58
C ARG A 77 -14.00 30.83 7.18
N PRO A 78 -14.98 31.56 6.62
CA PRO A 78 -14.79 32.26 5.35
C PRO A 78 -13.82 33.43 5.54
N GLY A 79 -12.65 33.33 4.92
CA GLY A 79 -11.62 34.37 4.91
C GLY A 79 -11.91 35.45 3.87
N ALA A 80 -12.03 36.67 4.39
CA ALA A 80 -12.09 37.98 3.76
C ALA A 80 -11.65 38.11 2.28
N GLY A 81 -12.50 38.78 1.50
CA GLY A 81 -12.22 39.19 0.13
C GLY A 81 -11.00 40.12 0.03
N ALA A 82 -10.07 39.73 -0.83
CA ALA A 82 -8.97 40.58 -1.27
C ALA A 82 -9.50 41.64 -2.27
N PRO A 83 -8.97 42.87 -2.28
CA PRO A 83 -9.30 43.85 -3.30
C PRO A 83 -8.82 43.38 -4.67
N ALA A 84 -9.70 43.44 -5.66
CA ALA A 84 -9.37 43.14 -7.04
C ALA A 84 -8.41 44.21 -7.59
N THR A 85 -7.13 43.87 -7.73
CA THR A 85 -6.19 44.62 -8.55
C THR A 85 -6.53 44.36 -10.02
N THR A 86 -7.10 45.37 -10.68
CA THR A 86 -7.38 45.34 -12.12
C THR A 86 -6.05 45.39 -12.88
N SER A 87 -5.47 44.22 -13.16
CA SER A 87 -4.34 44.14 -14.08
C SER A 87 -4.80 44.46 -15.51
N PRO A 88 -4.00 45.20 -16.30
CA PRO A 88 -4.27 45.38 -17.71
C PRO A 88 -4.37 44.02 -18.42
N PRO A 89 -5.20 43.89 -19.48
CA PRO A 89 -5.34 42.63 -20.18
C PRO A 89 -3.97 42.19 -20.70
N PRO A 90 -3.57 40.92 -20.48
CA PRO A 90 -2.31 40.43 -21.01
C PRO A 90 -2.34 40.59 -22.54
N GLY A 91 -1.31 41.22 -23.08
CA GLY A 91 -1.12 41.29 -24.53
C GLY A 91 -1.06 39.89 -25.15
N PRO A 92 -1.21 39.76 -26.48
CA PRO A 92 -1.10 38.47 -27.14
C PRO A 92 0.24 37.81 -26.77
N LEU A 93 0.17 36.59 -26.25
CA LEU A 93 1.35 35.81 -25.86
C LEU A 93 2.29 35.67 -27.06
N THR A 94 3.60 35.80 -26.82
CA THR A 94 4.59 35.43 -27.82
C THR A 94 4.52 33.92 -28.08
N ASP A 95 4.99 33.44 -29.23
CA ASP A 95 4.94 32.01 -29.55
C ASP A 95 5.76 31.16 -28.57
N GLU A 96 6.83 31.72 -28.01
CA GLU A 96 7.61 31.07 -26.95
C GLU A 96 6.81 30.96 -25.64
N GLN A 97 6.09 32.02 -25.24
CA GLN A 97 5.22 31.99 -24.07
C GLN A 97 4.07 31.01 -24.24
N ARG A 98 3.48 30.94 -25.45
CA ARG A 98 2.43 29.98 -25.81
C ARG A 98 2.93 28.55 -25.66
N ARG A 99 4.11 28.24 -26.21
CA ARG A 99 4.74 26.91 -26.09
C ARG A 99 5.04 26.55 -24.63
N ALA A 100 5.56 27.48 -23.85
CA ALA A 100 5.83 27.26 -22.43
C ALA A 100 4.55 27.03 -21.61
N GLU A 101 3.45 27.70 -21.96
CA GLU A 101 2.15 27.47 -21.33
C GLU A 101 1.55 26.12 -21.72
N GLU A 102 1.61 25.73 -22.99
CA GLU A 102 1.20 24.40 -23.45
C GLU A 102 1.97 23.29 -22.72
N PHE A 103 3.29 23.44 -22.60
CA PHE A 103 4.12 22.49 -21.86
C PHE A 103 3.74 22.40 -20.38
N ARG A 104 3.48 23.53 -19.71
CA ARG A 104 2.98 23.54 -18.33
C ARG A 104 1.62 22.87 -18.19
N ARG A 105 0.70 23.09 -19.12
CA ARG A 105 -0.62 22.42 -19.13
C ARG A 105 -0.49 20.92 -19.29
N GLN A 106 0.43 20.46 -20.17
CA GLN A 106 0.71 19.04 -20.35
C GLN A 106 1.35 18.42 -19.09
N GLN A 107 2.29 19.11 -18.44
CA GLN A 107 2.85 18.65 -17.16
C GLN A 107 1.78 18.54 -16.07
N ALA A 108 0.95 19.57 -15.89
CA ALA A 108 -0.12 19.55 -14.90
C ALA A 108 -1.13 18.41 -15.15
N ALA A 109 -1.44 18.14 -16.43
CA ALA A 109 -2.28 17.00 -16.79
C ALA A 109 -1.60 15.66 -16.45
N ASN A 110 -0.29 15.53 -16.71
CA ASN A 110 0.49 14.33 -16.40
C ASN A 110 0.62 14.07 -14.89
N ASP A 111 0.80 15.12 -14.10
CA ASP A 111 0.87 15.02 -12.63
C ASP A 111 -0.45 14.53 -12.03
N GLY A 112 -1.57 14.91 -12.65
CA GLY A 112 -2.92 14.48 -12.24
C GLY A 112 -3.12 12.96 -12.26
N PHE A 113 -2.44 12.21 -13.14
CA PHE A 113 -2.58 10.75 -13.21
C PHE A 113 -2.10 10.02 -11.95
N ARG A 114 -1.19 10.65 -11.19
CA ARG A 114 -0.63 10.10 -9.95
C ARG A 114 -1.35 10.59 -8.70
N GLN A 115 -2.17 11.62 -8.82
CA GLN A 115 -2.89 12.17 -7.68
C GLN A 115 -4.01 11.22 -7.28
N ARG A 116 -4.09 10.96 -5.98
CA ARG A 116 -5.22 10.25 -5.39
C ARG A 116 -6.30 11.27 -5.07
N GLY A 117 -7.55 10.90 -5.32
CA GLY A 117 -8.71 11.66 -4.88
C GLY A 117 -8.86 11.64 -3.35
N THR A 118 -9.81 12.42 -2.87
CA THR A 118 -10.19 12.45 -1.45
C THR A 118 -11.08 11.25 -1.12
N LEU A 119 -10.75 10.52 -0.05
CA LEU A 119 -11.60 9.46 0.47
C LEU A 119 -12.81 10.04 1.21
N SER A 120 -13.95 9.34 1.15
CA SER A 120 -15.07 9.64 2.05
C SER A 120 -14.65 9.34 3.50
N PRO A 121 -15.25 10.02 4.51
CA PRO A 121 -14.90 9.78 5.92
C PRO A 121 -15.08 8.32 6.36
N GLU A 122 -16.11 7.65 5.83
CA GLU A 122 -16.41 6.24 6.07
C GLU A 122 -15.32 5.33 5.50
N ALA A 123 -15.00 5.48 4.21
CA ALA A 123 -13.93 4.72 3.55
C ALA A 123 -12.58 4.97 4.23
N ALA A 124 -12.30 6.20 4.65
CA ALA A 124 -11.08 6.56 5.37
C ALA A 124 -11.02 5.94 6.78
N SER A 125 -12.15 5.75 7.46
CA SER A 125 -12.19 5.07 8.76
C SER A 125 -11.88 3.59 8.62
N GLY A 126 -12.57 2.88 7.72
CA GLY A 126 -12.32 1.46 7.45
C GLY A 126 -10.89 1.21 6.97
N ALA A 127 -10.38 2.05 6.06
CA ALA A 127 -9.02 1.94 5.55
C ALA A 127 -7.95 2.16 6.62
N ARG A 128 -8.18 3.04 7.61
CA ARG A 128 -7.25 3.26 8.73
C ARG A 128 -7.09 2.02 9.60
N SER A 129 -8.19 1.29 9.87
CA SER A 129 -8.13 0.02 10.61
C SER A 129 -7.31 -1.01 9.84
N CYS A 130 -7.60 -1.21 8.55
CA CYS A 130 -6.82 -2.10 7.68
C CYS A 130 -5.33 -1.71 7.62
N ALA A 131 -5.02 -0.42 7.46
CA ALA A 131 -3.65 0.07 7.42
C ALA A 131 -2.89 -0.19 8.74
N ALA A 132 -3.57 -0.06 9.89
CA ALA A 132 -2.97 -0.36 11.18
C ALA A 132 -2.65 -1.85 11.35
N GLU A 133 -3.53 -2.74 10.87
CA GLU A 133 -3.29 -4.19 10.85
C GLU A 133 -2.16 -4.58 9.91
N VAL A 134 -2.16 -4.06 8.68
CA VAL A 134 -1.07 -4.27 7.72
C VAL A 134 0.26 -3.83 8.32
N ARG A 135 0.33 -2.63 8.89
CA ARG A 135 1.55 -2.12 9.52
C ARG A 135 2.02 -3.04 10.66
N ARG A 136 1.10 -3.53 11.50
CA ARG A 136 1.43 -4.48 12.57
C ARG A 136 2.00 -5.78 12.01
N SER A 137 1.34 -6.37 11.01
CA SER A 137 1.78 -7.63 10.38
C SER A 137 3.16 -7.50 9.73
N LEU A 138 3.41 -6.40 9.01
CA LEU A 138 4.70 -6.14 8.38
C LEU A 138 5.80 -5.86 9.41
N ASN A 139 5.50 -5.12 10.48
CA ASN A 139 6.45 -4.90 11.57
C ASN A 139 6.85 -6.20 12.28
N LEU A 140 5.91 -7.13 12.48
CA LEU A 140 6.23 -8.44 13.07
C LEU A 140 7.15 -9.25 12.15
N LEU A 141 6.94 -9.12 10.84
CA LEU A 141 7.72 -9.81 9.83
C LEU A 141 9.15 -9.28 9.75
N THR A 142 9.36 -7.96 9.89
CA THR A 142 10.69 -7.33 9.92
C THR A 142 11.38 -7.45 11.28
N ALA A 143 10.64 -7.48 12.39
CA ALA A 143 11.19 -7.61 13.74
C ALA A 143 11.89 -8.96 14.01
N GLY A 144 11.62 -9.98 13.20
CA GLY A 144 12.27 -11.30 13.29
C GLY A 144 13.74 -11.33 12.84
N GLY A 145 14.36 -10.19 12.53
CA GLY A 145 15.73 -10.10 12.04
C GLY A 145 15.88 -10.40 10.55
N GLN A 146 14.78 -10.40 9.79
CA GLN A 146 14.82 -10.39 8.34
C GLN A 146 14.97 -8.95 7.87
N ASP A 147 16.19 -8.58 7.50
CA ASP A 147 16.49 -7.27 6.92
C ASP A 147 15.82 -7.09 5.55
N ASP A 148 15.57 -8.19 4.82
CA ASP A 148 14.93 -8.16 3.51
C ASP A 148 13.78 -9.19 3.42
N PRO A 149 12.55 -8.78 3.75
CA PRO A 149 11.42 -9.69 3.69
C PRO A 149 11.04 -10.02 2.24
N GLY A 150 11.11 -11.29 1.88
CA GLY A 150 10.77 -11.74 0.52
C GLY A 150 9.34 -11.37 0.11
N GLN A 151 9.15 -11.11 -1.19
CA GLN A 151 7.87 -10.70 -1.80
C GLN A 151 6.67 -11.55 -1.38
N GLU A 152 6.83 -12.88 -1.37
CA GLU A 152 5.75 -13.81 -1.01
C GLU A 152 5.42 -13.77 0.49
N ALA A 153 6.40 -13.50 1.36
CA ALA A 153 6.17 -13.35 2.79
C ALA A 153 5.36 -12.08 3.08
N VAL A 154 5.74 -10.96 2.45
CA VAL A 154 5.00 -9.69 2.50
C VAL A 154 3.58 -9.87 1.94
N ARG A 155 3.44 -10.52 0.77
CA ARG A 155 2.13 -10.77 0.16
C ARG A 155 1.20 -11.56 1.08
N ARG A 156 1.69 -12.65 1.67
CA ARG A 156 0.90 -13.47 2.61
C ARG A 156 0.49 -12.68 3.85
N ALA A 157 1.40 -11.88 4.42
CA ALA A 157 1.10 -11.04 5.58
C ALA A 157 -0.01 -10.01 5.29
N ILE A 158 -0.03 -9.43 4.09
CA ILE A 158 -1.06 -8.47 3.68
C ILE A 158 -2.39 -9.18 3.39
N VAL A 159 -2.37 -10.29 2.66
CA VAL A 159 -3.60 -11.06 2.37
C VAL A 159 -4.29 -11.53 3.66
N ALA A 160 -3.52 -11.88 4.70
CA ALA A 160 -4.06 -12.28 6.00
C ALA A 160 -4.88 -11.18 6.72
N THR A 161 -4.78 -9.92 6.28
CA THR A 161 -5.61 -8.81 6.79
C THR A 161 -6.98 -8.70 6.10
N GLY A 162 -7.26 -9.57 5.12
CA GLY A 162 -8.50 -9.53 4.34
C GLY A 162 -8.48 -8.55 3.17
N LEU A 163 -7.36 -7.87 2.92
CA LEU A 163 -7.21 -7.02 1.73
C LEU A 163 -7.27 -7.86 0.44
N THR A 164 -8.00 -7.35 -0.55
CA THR A 164 -8.14 -7.96 -1.88
C THR A 164 -7.23 -7.28 -2.91
N GLY A 165 -7.04 -7.89 -4.08
CA GLY A 165 -6.25 -7.29 -5.16
C GLY A 165 -4.80 -6.96 -4.76
N VAL A 166 -4.22 -7.76 -3.84
CA VAL A 166 -2.90 -7.49 -3.28
C VAL A 166 -1.82 -7.62 -4.34
N ASN A 167 -1.06 -6.54 -4.53
CA ASN A 167 0.14 -6.49 -5.36
C ASN A 167 1.34 -6.16 -4.47
N VAL A 168 2.43 -6.92 -4.61
CA VAL A 168 3.71 -6.65 -3.96
C VAL A 168 4.76 -6.76 -5.05
N ARG A 169 5.66 -5.79 -5.18
CA ARG A 169 6.73 -5.81 -6.19
C ARG A 169 7.91 -4.93 -5.79
N PRO A 170 9.08 -5.09 -6.42
CA PRO A 170 10.14 -4.11 -6.32
C PRO A 170 9.66 -2.72 -6.78
N PRO A 171 10.22 -1.63 -6.21
CA PRO A 171 9.96 -0.27 -6.67
C PRO A 171 10.31 -0.12 -8.16
N GLY A 172 9.38 0.42 -8.93
CA GLY A 172 9.55 0.81 -10.33
C GLY A 172 9.77 2.32 -10.46
N ARG A 173 10.05 2.77 -11.68
CA ARG A 173 10.33 4.19 -11.99
C ARG A 173 9.19 5.14 -11.62
N LEU A 174 7.96 4.64 -11.57
CA LEU A 174 6.75 5.42 -11.32
C LEU A 174 6.32 5.39 -9.84
N ASP A 175 6.92 4.55 -9.02
CA ASP A 175 6.54 4.43 -7.62
C ASP A 175 7.12 5.59 -6.79
N LEU A 176 6.31 6.13 -5.91
CA LEU A 176 6.70 7.17 -4.98
C LEU A 176 7.27 6.49 -3.73
N GLY A 177 8.60 6.47 -3.59
CA GLY A 177 9.23 5.84 -2.45
C GLY A 177 10.74 5.66 -2.60
N PRO A 178 11.36 4.97 -1.63
CA PRO A 178 12.75 4.55 -1.73
C PRO A 178 12.96 3.64 -2.95
N VAL A 179 14.19 3.63 -3.47
CA VAL A 179 14.59 2.75 -4.58
C VAL A 179 14.84 1.30 -4.15
N ASP A 180 14.89 1.06 -2.83
CA ASP A 180 15.12 -0.22 -2.19
C ASP A 180 13.87 -0.77 -1.48
N GLY A 181 13.88 -2.07 -1.18
CA GLY A 181 12.79 -2.78 -0.52
C GLY A 181 11.68 -3.21 -1.48
N LEU A 182 10.45 -3.29 -0.96
CA LEU A 182 9.25 -3.66 -1.71
C LEU A 182 8.17 -2.61 -1.58
N VAL A 183 7.45 -2.35 -2.67
CA VAL A 183 6.18 -1.61 -2.65
C VAL A 183 5.02 -2.59 -2.62
N PHE A 184 3.94 -2.20 -1.96
CA PHE A 184 2.72 -3.00 -1.91
C PHE A 184 1.47 -2.13 -2.01
N ALA A 185 0.38 -2.76 -2.44
CA ALA A 185 -0.95 -2.25 -2.22
C ALA A 185 -2.00 -3.36 -2.13
N GLY A 186 -3.11 -3.06 -1.46
CA GLY A 186 -4.32 -3.87 -1.42
C GLY A 186 -5.58 -2.99 -1.40
N TRP A 187 -6.70 -3.61 -1.71
CA TRP A 187 -8.01 -2.97 -1.83
C TRP A 187 -8.93 -3.39 -0.68
N THR A 188 -9.56 -2.42 -0.03
CA THR A 188 -10.50 -2.66 1.08
C THR A 188 -11.94 -2.89 0.63
N GLY A 189 -12.25 -2.73 -0.65
CA GLY A 189 -13.63 -2.57 -1.14
C GLY A 189 -13.97 -1.12 -1.48
N GLN A 190 -13.35 -0.15 -0.77
CA GLN A 190 -13.65 1.27 -0.89
C GLN A 190 -12.40 2.18 -0.98
N ALA A 191 -11.24 1.70 -0.50
CA ALA A 191 -9.99 2.45 -0.47
C ALA A 191 -8.79 1.54 -0.76
N CYS A 192 -7.70 2.15 -1.22
CA CYS A 192 -6.41 1.51 -1.35
C CYS A 192 -5.61 1.70 -0.05
N VAL A 193 -5.06 0.60 0.45
CA VAL A 193 -3.99 0.59 1.46
C VAL A 193 -2.70 0.28 0.71
N PHE A 194 -1.71 1.16 0.76
CA PHE A 194 -0.48 1.03 -0.02
C PHE A 194 0.72 1.56 0.76
N GLY A 195 1.92 1.23 0.30
CA GLY A 195 3.13 1.71 0.96
C GLY A 195 4.37 0.95 0.53
N ASN A 196 5.37 0.99 1.40
CA ASN A 196 6.64 0.30 1.20
C ASN A 196 7.10 -0.41 2.48
N VAL A 197 7.92 -1.43 2.30
CA VAL A 197 8.57 -2.19 3.37
C VAL A 197 10.04 -2.40 3.03
N ARG A 198 10.90 -2.09 4.00
CA ARG A 198 12.35 -2.31 3.96
C ARG A 198 12.86 -2.66 5.36
N ALA A 199 14.16 -2.97 5.47
CA ALA A 199 14.81 -3.23 6.75
C ALA A 199 14.51 -2.13 7.78
N GLY A 200 13.77 -2.48 8.83
CA GLY A 200 13.48 -1.57 9.95
C GLY A 200 12.56 -0.39 9.63
N ASP A 201 11.95 -0.32 8.44
CA ASP A 201 11.05 0.77 8.08
C ASP A 201 9.86 0.28 7.25
N VAL A 202 8.66 0.64 7.70
CA VAL A 202 7.38 0.26 7.12
C VAL A 202 6.51 1.50 7.05
N VAL A 203 6.25 1.96 5.83
CA VAL A 203 5.34 3.07 5.57
C VAL A 203 4.04 2.50 5.03
N VAL A 204 2.92 2.88 5.63
CA VAL A 204 1.58 2.48 5.19
C VAL A 204 0.71 3.73 5.10
N GLU A 205 0.12 3.94 3.93
CA GLU A 205 -0.75 5.05 3.59
C GLU A 205 -2.10 4.53 3.06
N ILE A 206 -3.08 5.44 3.03
CA ILE A 206 -4.41 5.16 2.49
C ILE A 206 -4.79 6.21 1.45
N GLY A 207 -5.57 5.82 0.46
CA GLY A 207 -6.08 6.74 -0.54
C GLY A 207 -7.06 6.09 -1.50
N THR A 208 -7.58 6.86 -2.47
CA THR A 208 -8.37 6.29 -3.55
C THR A 208 -7.47 5.50 -4.52
N ARG A 209 -8.11 4.82 -5.47
CA ARG A 209 -7.44 4.37 -6.69
C ARG A 209 -6.85 5.58 -7.44
N ILE A 210 -5.77 5.34 -8.15
CA ILE A 210 -5.19 6.31 -9.10
C ILE A 210 -6.01 6.32 -10.39
N ALA A 211 -5.74 7.27 -11.28
CA ALA A 211 -6.47 7.42 -12.55
C ALA A 211 -6.44 6.15 -13.42
N ASP A 212 -5.37 5.35 -13.33
CA ASP A 212 -5.23 4.06 -14.03
C ASP A 212 -6.14 2.93 -13.47
N GLY A 213 -6.95 3.23 -12.44
CA GLY A 213 -7.89 2.28 -11.84
C GLY A 213 -7.27 1.29 -10.84
N GLY A 214 -5.96 1.30 -10.68
CA GLY A 214 -5.22 0.49 -9.71
C GLY A 214 -4.97 1.18 -8.36
N CYS A 215 -4.38 0.45 -7.41
CA CYS A 215 -3.86 1.01 -6.17
C CYS A 215 -2.37 1.40 -6.26
N LEU A 216 -1.63 0.82 -7.21
CA LEU A 216 -0.27 1.21 -7.59
C LEU A 216 -0.23 1.61 -9.07
N PRO A 217 0.73 2.45 -9.47
CA PRO A 217 1.07 2.66 -10.87
C PRO A 217 1.37 1.34 -11.58
N ALA A 218 1.08 1.28 -12.88
CA ALA A 218 1.43 0.14 -13.71
C ALA A 218 2.95 -0.10 -13.68
N PRO A 219 3.40 -1.38 -13.65
CA PRO A 219 4.81 -1.68 -13.78
C PRO A 219 5.31 -1.25 -15.16
N SER A 220 6.43 -0.51 -15.18
CA SER A 220 7.11 -0.05 -16.39
C SER A 220 8.36 -0.85 -16.69
#